data_AF-A0A387HSG2-F1
#
_entry.id   AF-A0A387HSG2-F1
#
_cell.length_a   1.000
_cell.length_b   1.000
_cell.length_c   1.000
_cell.angle_alpha   90.00
_cell.angle_beta   90.00
_cell.angle_gamma   90.00
#
_symmetry.space_group_name_H-M   'P 1'
#
loop_
_entity.id
_entity.type
_entity.pdbx_description
1 polymer ?
#
loop_
_entity_poly.entity_id
_entity_poly.type
_entity_poly.pdbx_seq_one_letter_code
_entity_poly.pdbx_strand_id
1 'polypeptide(L)'
;MVRRKRDDKRRSPSPFGVPSGIVLFATPEGWRHTLLTEEGGMHCGRLANVPFNADPAEARAAAAAMVVALAYDFHNLRVDVTWEPEPLREPESWTAQVTALSTPPNA
;
A
#
# COMPACT_ATOMS: atom_id res chain seq x y z
N MET A 1 31.24 -0.36 -33.10
CA MET A 1 30.61 0.02 -31.81
C MET A 1 29.11 -0.20 -31.94
N VAL A 2 28.57 -1.29 -31.41
CA VAL A 2 27.12 -1.51 -31.36
C VAL A 2 26.66 -1.30 -29.92
N ARG A 3 25.83 -0.27 -29.72
CA ARG A 3 25.20 0.03 -28.44
C ARG A 3 24.28 -1.14 -28.10
N ARG A 4 24.62 -1.92 -27.07
CA ARG A 4 23.74 -2.95 -26.52
C ARG A 4 22.52 -2.23 -25.93
N LYS A 5 21.37 -2.36 -26.59
CA LYS A 5 20.05 -2.08 -25.98
C LYS A 5 20.03 -2.88 -24.68
N ARG A 6 19.90 -2.19 -23.54
CA ARG A 6 19.42 -2.84 -22.32
C ARG A 6 18.06 -3.40 -22.70
N ASP A 7 18.02 -4.71 -22.80
CA ASP A 7 16.79 -5.48 -22.81
C ASP A 7 16.09 -5.10 -21.50
N ASP A 8 15.13 -4.18 -21.64
CA ASP A 8 14.05 -4.00 -20.70
C ASP A 8 13.36 -5.36 -20.68
N LYS A 9 13.87 -6.25 -19.81
CA LYS A 9 13.16 -7.45 -19.39
C LYS A 9 11.86 -6.93 -18.84
N ARG A 10 10.90 -6.83 -19.74
CA ARG A 10 9.46 -6.65 -19.53
C ARG A 10 9.20 -7.13 -18.12
N ARG A 11 9.05 -6.19 -17.18
CA ARG A 11 8.71 -6.51 -15.79
C ARG A 11 7.58 -7.51 -15.90
N SER A 12 7.83 -8.76 -15.52
CA SER A 12 6.75 -9.73 -15.37
C SER A 12 5.65 -9.02 -14.60
N PRO A 13 4.37 -9.15 -15.00
CA PRO A 13 3.29 -8.50 -14.27
C PRO A 13 3.49 -8.83 -12.80
N SER A 14 3.71 -7.79 -12.00
CA SER A 14 4.01 -7.95 -10.59
C SER A 14 2.86 -8.77 -9.99
N PRO A 15 3.13 -9.78 -9.16
CA PRO A 15 2.06 -10.54 -8.51
C PRO A 15 1.19 -9.64 -7.61
N PHE A 16 1.68 -8.44 -7.30
CA PHE A 16 0.96 -7.37 -6.64
C PHE A 16 0.62 -6.32 -7.70
N GLY A 17 -0.66 -6.07 -7.95
CA GLY A 17 -1.11 -4.97 -8.81
C GLY A 17 -0.82 -3.61 -8.15
N VAL A 18 -0.97 -2.51 -8.92
CA VAL A 18 -0.74 -1.15 -8.39
C VAL A 18 -1.73 -0.87 -7.25
N PRO A 19 -1.28 -0.52 -6.04
CA PRO A 19 -2.17 -0.28 -4.91
C PRO A 19 -3.00 0.99 -5.12
N SER A 20 -4.32 0.87 -4.94
CA SER A 20 -5.30 1.95 -5.05
C SER A 20 -5.98 2.28 -3.71
N GLY A 21 -6.03 1.33 -2.79
CA GLY A 21 -6.65 1.51 -1.49
C GLY A 21 -6.18 0.49 -0.47
N ILE A 22 -6.45 0.78 0.80
CA ILE A 22 -6.22 -0.15 1.90
C ILE A 22 -7.35 -0.06 2.91
N VAL A 23 -7.80 -1.22 3.38
CA VAL A 23 -8.63 -1.35 4.58
C VAL A 23 -7.78 -1.99 5.65
N LEU A 24 -7.77 -1.40 6.84
CA LEU A 24 -7.04 -1.85 8.02
C LEU A 24 -8.05 -2.11 9.13
N PHE A 25 -7.96 -3.27 9.77
CA PHE A 25 -8.85 -3.59 10.88
C PHE A 25 -8.15 -4.37 11.99
N ALA A 26 -8.56 -4.12 13.22
CA ALA A 26 -8.04 -4.82 14.39
C ALA A 26 -8.73 -6.19 14.53
N THR A 27 -7.95 -7.22 14.86
CA THR A 27 -8.50 -8.50 15.34
C THR A 27 -7.80 -8.92 16.63
N PRO A 28 -8.36 -9.87 17.40
CA PRO A 28 -7.72 -10.37 18.62
C PRO A 28 -6.31 -10.95 18.40
N GLU A 29 -5.98 -11.32 17.16
CA GLU A 29 -4.67 -11.89 16.81
C GLU A 29 -3.68 -10.84 16.26
N GLY A 30 -4.10 -9.58 16.10
CA GLY A 30 -3.30 -8.51 15.52
C GLY A 30 -4.05 -7.68 14.49
N TRP A 31 -3.32 -6.75 13.87
CA TRP A 31 -3.83 -5.89 12.83
C TRP A 31 -3.81 -6.61 11.47
N ARG A 32 -4.96 -6.62 10.80
CA ARG A 32 -5.13 -7.20 9.46
C ARG A 32 -5.38 -6.10 8.45
N HIS A 33 -4.95 -6.34 7.22
CA HIS A 33 -5.16 -5.42 6.12
C HIS A 33 -5.68 -6.12 4.88
N THR A 34 -6.39 -5.36 4.07
CA THR A 34 -6.84 -5.71 2.73
C THR A 34 -6.40 -4.60 1.80
N LEU A 35 -5.46 -4.90 0.90
CA LEU A 35 -5.04 -4.00 -0.16
C LEU A 35 -5.95 -4.18 -1.36
N LEU A 36 -6.37 -3.05 -1.93
CA LEU A 36 -7.09 -2.97 -3.19
C LEU A 36 -6.11 -2.54 -4.27
N THR A 37 -6.19 -3.15 -5.45
CA THR A 37 -5.40 -2.75 -6.61
C THR A 37 -6.26 -2.10 -7.68
N GLU A 38 -5.64 -1.30 -8.56
CA GLU A 38 -6.34 -0.66 -9.69
C GLU A 38 -6.98 -1.69 -10.65
N GLU A 39 -6.41 -2.89 -10.72
CA GLU A 39 -6.90 -4.00 -11.56
C GLU A 39 -8.09 -4.74 -10.93
N GLY A 40 -8.59 -4.28 -9.77
CA GLY A 40 -9.66 -4.95 -9.01
C GLY A 40 -9.17 -6.16 -8.22
N GLY A 41 -7.86 -6.35 -8.10
CA GLY A 41 -7.23 -7.37 -7.26
C GLY A 41 -7.30 -7.00 -5.79
N MET A 42 -7.23 -8.02 -4.94
CA MET A 42 -7.30 -7.86 -3.48
C MET A 42 -6.26 -8.73 -2.79
N HIS A 43 -5.44 -8.13 -1.93
CA HIS A 43 -4.42 -8.84 -1.16
C HIS A 43 -4.65 -8.66 0.34
N CYS A 44 -4.93 -9.76 1.03
CA CYS A 44 -5.14 -9.78 2.47
C CYS A 44 -3.88 -10.21 3.20
N GLY A 45 -3.62 -9.62 4.36
CA GLY A 45 -2.47 -9.95 5.18
C GLY A 45 -2.60 -9.50 6.63
N ARG A 46 -1.56 -9.79 7.41
CA ARG A 46 -1.36 -9.31 8.79
C ARG A 46 -0.16 -8.36 8.79
N LEU A 47 -0.24 -7.28 9.56
CA LEU A 47 0.92 -6.42 9.79
C LEU A 47 1.94 -7.18 10.64
N ALA A 48 3.11 -7.48 10.06
CA ALA A 48 4.11 -8.36 10.66
C ALA A 48 4.77 -7.78 11.93
N ASN A 49 4.75 -6.45 12.11
CA ASN A 49 5.50 -5.74 13.16
C ASN A 49 4.64 -4.82 14.03
N VAL A 50 3.33 -5.05 14.08
CA VAL A 50 2.41 -4.23 14.90
C VAL A 50 1.72 -5.13 15.92
N PRO A 51 1.95 -4.93 17.23
CA PRO A 51 1.28 -5.72 18.25
C PRO A 51 -0.24 -5.48 18.22
N PHE A 52 -1.03 -6.45 18.67
CA PHE A 52 -2.50 -6.36 18.58
C PHE A 52 -3.08 -5.18 19.38
N ASN A 53 -2.40 -4.77 20.44
CA ASN A 53 -2.77 -3.66 21.31
C ASN A 53 -2.08 -2.34 20.91
N ALA A 54 -1.44 -2.29 19.73
CA ALA A 54 -0.89 -1.04 19.21
C ALA A 54 -1.99 0.00 19.01
N ASP A 55 -1.62 1.26 19.17
CA ASP A 55 -2.51 2.37 18.89
C ASP A 55 -2.95 2.36 17.41
N PRO A 56 -4.22 2.66 17.08
CA PRO A 56 -4.67 2.72 15.69
C PRO A 56 -3.86 3.66 14.80
N ALA A 57 -3.26 4.74 15.33
CA ALA A 57 -2.35 5.61 14.59
C ALA A 57 -1.05 4.90 14.23
N GLU A 58 -0.48 4.10 15.14
CA GLU A 58 0.72 3.30 14.87
C GLU A 58 0.43 2.24 13.80
N ALA A 59 -0.70 1.54 13.90
CA ALA A 59 -1.11 0.55 12.92
C ALA A 59 -1.31 1.18 11.52
N ARG A 60 -1.95 2.35 11.46
CA ARG A 60 -2.12 3.13 10.22
C ARG A 60 -0.78 3.56 9.63
N ALA A 61 0.16 4.03 10.45
CA ALA A 61 1.48 4.42 9.98
C ALA A 61 2.27 3.23 9.41
N ALA A 62 2.24 2.08 10.10
CA ALA A 62 2.87 0.86 9.63
C ALA A 62 2.25 0.34 8.32
N ALA A 63 0.92 0.37 8.23
CA ALA A 63 0.21 -0.02 7.02
C ALA A 63 0.52 0.91 5.83
N ALA A 64 0.59 2.23 6.07
CA ALA A 64 0.99 3.20 5.05
C ALA A 64 2.43 2.96 4.58
N ALA A 65 3.37 2.73 5.49
CA ALA A 65 4.76 2.41 5.14
C ALA A 65 4.87 1.14 4.28
N MET A 66 4.09 0.10 4.60
CA MET A 66 4.01 -1.12 3.80
C MET A 66 3.47 -0.84 2.38
N VAL A 67 2.41 -0.04 2.24
CA VAL A 67 1.86 0.34 0.93
C VAL A 67 2.87 1.12 0.10
N VAL A 68 3.54 2.10 0.71
CA VAL A 68 4.57 2.91 0.05
C VAL A 68 5.72 2.04 -0.43
N ALA A 69 6.20 1.11 0.41
CA ALA A 69 7.24 0.16 0.04
C ALA A 69 6.79 -0.75 -1.12
N LEU A 70 5.58 -1.31 -1.06
CA LEU A 70 5.04 -2.17 -2.13
C LEU A 70 4.91 -1.42 -3.46
N ALA A 71 4.37 -0.20 -3.45
CA ALA A 71 4.26 0.64 -4.64
C ALA A 71 5.64 0.97 -5.24
N TYR A 72 6.62 1.26 -4.39
CA TYR A 72 7.96 1.59 -4.83
C TYR A 72 8.74 0.36 -5.33
N ASP A 73 8.74 -0.74 -4.59
CA ASP A 73 9.54 -1.93 -4.91
C ASP A 73 9.02 -2.64 -6.16
N PHE A 74 7.70 -2.76 -6.31
CA PHE A 74 7.09 -3.50 -7.43
C PHE A 74 6.74 -2.62 -8.63
N HIS A 75 6.41 -1.35 -8.41
CA HIS A 75 5.95 -0.44 -9.47
C HIS A 75 6.84 0.79 -9.66
N ASN A 76 7.84 1.02 -8.80
CA ASN A 76 8.68 2.23 -8.81
C ASN A 76 7.84 3.52 -8.73
N LEU A 77 6.67 3.44 -8.07
CA LEU A 77 5.74 4.53 -7.87
C LEU A 77 5.95 5.13 -6.48
N ARG A 78 5.91 6.45 -6.42
CA ARG A 78 5.75 7.16 -5.15
C ARG A 78 4.26 7.36 -4.94
N VAL A 79 3.76 6.98 -3.78
CA VAL A 79 2.35 7.10 -3.44
C VAL A 79 2.20 7.79 -2.10
N ASP A 80 1.08 8.48 -1.95
CA ASP A 80 0.60 8.98 -0.67
C ASP A 80 -0.58 8.12 -0.21
N VAL A 81 -0.70 7.93 1.11
CA VAL A 81 -1.77 7.17 1.74
C VAL A 81 -2.59 8.11 2.60
N THR A 82 -3.77 8.47 2.11
CA THR A 82 -4.69 9.37 2.80
C THR A 82 -5.75 8.55 3.50
N TRP A 83 -5.72 8.54 4.83
CA TRP A 83 -6.71 7.87 5.66
C TRP A 83 -8.01 8.68 5.68
N GLU A 84 -9.14 7.99 5.46
CA GLU A 84 -10.46 8.58 5.62
C GLU A 84 -10.66 9.02 7.07
N PRO A 85 -11.39 10.13 7.32
CA PRO A 85 -11.71 10.57 8.66
C PRO A 85 -12.52 9.49 9.40
N GLU A 86 -12.34 9.39 10.73
CA GLU A 86 -12.76 8.25 11.54
C GLU A 86 -14.21 7.81 11.25
N PRO A 87 -14.45 6.51 10.95
CA PRO A 87 -15.81 6.02 10.86
C PRO A 87 -16.41 6.01 12.27
N LEU A 88 -17.35 6.92 12.53
CA LEU A 88 -18.13 7.07 13.77
C LEU A 88 -18.82 5.77 14.27
N ARG A 89 -18.80 4.67 13.51
CA ARG A 89 -19.47 3.40 13.84
C ARG A 89 -18.55 2.20 14.02
N GLU A 90 -17.32 2.23 13.54
CA GLU A 90 -16.44 1.05 13.49
C GLU A 90 -15.02 1.46 13.92
N PRO A 91 -14.78 1.66 15.24
CA PRO A 91 -13.50 2.16 15.76
C PRO A 91 -12.31 1.24 15.44
N GLU A 92 -12.60 -0.01 15.09
CA GLU A 92 -11.66 -1.06 14.76
C GLU A 92 -11.39 -1.21 13.25
N SER A 93 -12.00 -0.40 12.38
CA SER A 93 -11.83 -0.45 10.92
C SER A 93 -11.50 0.92 10.33
N TRP A 94 -10.51 0.97 9.46
CA TRP A 94 -9.96 2.19 8.87
C TRP A 94 -9.73 1.99 7.38
N THR A 95 -10.18 2.95 6.58
CA THR A 95 -10.00 2.93 5.13
C THR A 95 -9.05 4.05 4.72
N ALA A 96 -8.16 3.78 3.77
CA ALA A 96 -7.32 4.80 3.15
C ALA A 96 -7.35 4.67 1.63
N GLN A 97 -7.26 5.82 0.97
CA GLN A 97 -7.03 5.91 -0.47
C GLN A 97 -5.53 6.05 -0.75
N VAL A 98 -5.06 5.38 -1.80
CA VAL A 98 -3.67 5.44 -2.25
C VAL A 98 -3.62 6.28 -3.51
N THR A 99 -2.87 7.39 -3.48
CA THR A 99 -2.75 8.31 -4.61
C THR A 99 -1.32 8.32 -5.11
N ALA A 100 -1.12 8.13 -6.42
CA ALA A 100 0.19 8.26 -7.01
C ALA A 100 0.67 9.72 -6.97
N LEU A 101 1.84 9.94 -6.37
CA LEU A 101 2.53 11.21 -6.42
C LEU A 101 3.25 11.31 -7.76
N SER A 102 2.64 12.04 -8.69
CA SER A 102 3.33 12.45 -9.92
C SER A 102 4.61 13.18 -9.52
N THR A 103 5.76 12.68 -9.97
CA THR A 103 6.99 13.48 -9.86
C THR A 103 6.76 14.71 -10.73
N PRO A 104 6.92 15.95 -10.21
CA PRO A 104 6.75 17.13 -11.05
C PRO A 104 7.70 17.01 -12.25
N PRO A 105 7.27 17.38 -13.47
CA PRO A 105 8.18 17.45 -14.60
C PRO A 105 9.30 18.42 -14.20
N ASN A 106 10.53 17.91 -14.15
CA ASN A 106 11.73 18.68 -13.85
C ASN A 106 11.71 19.96 -14.71
N ALA A 107 11.73 21.12 -14.06
CA ALA A 107 11.92 22.42 -14.70
C ALA A 107 13.37 22.60 -15.16
#